data_AF-A0A963HS47-F1
#
_entry.id   AF-A0A963HS47-F1
#
_cell.length_a   1.000
_cell.length_b   1.000
_cell.length_c   1.000
_cell.angle_alpha   90.00
_cell.angle_beta   90.00
_cell.angle_gamma   90.00
#
_symmetry.space_group_name_H-M   'P 1'
#
loop_
_entity.id
_entity.type
_entity.pdbx_description
1 polymer ?
#
loop_
_entity_poly.entity_id
_entity_poly.type
_entity_poly.pdbx_seq_one_letter_code
_entity_poly.pdbx_strand_id
1 'polypeptide(L)'
;MNTLEKLRKARILEVKVGAVTFTGTRATLEQALLYNDGKFSDAEVCRRHINGWTGVKESDLIEGGSDVEVDFSRALFDEVIGEKAEWWPEIAPVIIEDALSRLTKRSANTKKSKTG
;
A
#
# COMPACT_ATOMS: atom_id res chain seq x y z
N MET A 1 12.43 -5.74 21.13
CA MET A 1 11.26 -5.87 20.24
C MET A 1 10.34 -6.99 20.71
N ASN A 2 9.14 -6.61 21.15
CA ASN A 2 8.05 -7.55 21.51
C ASN A 2 7.44 -8.17 20.23
N THR A 3 6.87 -9.37 20.33
CA THR A 3 6.02 -10.02 19.33
C THR A 3 5.00 -9.08 18.68
N LEU A 4 4.41 -8.15 19.44
CA LEU A 4 3.50 -7.13 18.89
C LEU A 4 4.17 -6.20 17.89
N GLU A 5 5.39 -5.73 18.18
CA GLU A 5 6.15 -4.87 17.26
C GLU A 5 6.60 -5.63 16.02
N LYS A 6 6.98 -6.91 16.17
CA LYS A 6 7.27 -7.79 15.05
C LYS A 6 6.04 -7.98 14.15
N LEU A 7 4.85 -8.14 14.75
CA LEU A 7 3.60 -8.27 14.02
C LEU A 7 3.23 -6.99 13.27
N ARG A 8 3.41 -5.82 13.90
CA ARG A 8 3.18 -4.51 13.27
C ARG A 8 4.15 -4.27 12.12
N LYS A 9 5.45 -4.51 12.31
CA LYS A 9 6.45 -4.45 11.22
C LYS A 9 6.14 -5.44 10.09
N ALA A 10 5.67 -6.63 10.43
CA ALA A 10 5.18 -7.60 9.46
C ALA A 10 3.82 -7.22 8.85
N ARG A 11 3.29 -6.01 9.07
CA ARG A 11 2.11 -5.47 8.39
C ARG A 11 2.43 -4.18 7.63
N ILE A 12 3.64 -3.64 7.77
CA ILE A 12 4.10 -2.49 7.00
C ILE A 12 4.28 -2.94 5.55
N LEU A 13 3.80 -2.10 4.65
CA LEU A 13 4.01 -2.15 3.22
C LEU A 13 4.68 -0.82 2.84
N GLU A 14 5.72 -0.89 2.02
CA GLU A 14 6.39 0.27 1.46
C GLU A 14 6.37 0.14 -0.06
N VAL A 15 5.97 1.20 -0.75
CA VAL A 15 5.85 1.25 -2.20
C VAL A 15 6.55 2.50 -2.70
N LYS A 16 7.41 2.38 -3.71
CA LYS A 16 8.13 3.51 -4.28
C LYS A 16 7.56 3.87 -5.64
N VAL A 17 7.22 5.14 -5.84
CA VAL A 17 6.71 5.71 -7.10
C VAL A 17 7.60 6.89 -7.47
N GLY A 18 8.52 6.68 -8.41
CA GLY A 18 9.54 7.67 -8.74
C GLY A 18 10.40 8.04 -7.52
N ALA A 19 10.34 9.30 -7.09
CA ALA A 19 11.04 9.80 -5.90
C ALA A 19 10.24 9.62 -4.60
N VAL A 20 8.93 9.38 -4.71
CA VAL A 20 8.01 9.28 -3.56
C VAL A 20 8.02 7.86 -3.00
N THR A 21 8.01 7.75 -1.67
CA THR A 21 7.78 6.46 -0.98
C THR A 21 6.48 6.52 -0.21
N PHE A 22 5.54 5.64 -0.54
CA PHE A 22 4.31 5.44 0.20
C PHE A 22 4.49 4.35 1.24
N THR A 23 3.94 4.58 2.42
CA THR A 23 3.90 3.62 3.51
C THR A 23 2.46 3.29 3.84
N GLY A 24 2.21 2.02 4.16
CA GLY A 24 0.86 1.54 4.35
C GLY A 24 0.78 0.23 5.10
N THR A 25 -0.45 -0.28 5.14
CA THR A 25 -0.77 -1.59 5.68
C THR A 25 -1.09 -2.60 4.59
N ARG A 26 -0.84 -3.85 4.89
CA ARG A 26 -1.19 -4.96 3.99
C ARG A 26 -2.69 -5.18 3.96
N ALA A 27 -3.20 -5.52 2.78
CA ALA A 27 -4.55 -6.02 2.62
C ALA A 27 -4.71 -7.42 3.25
N THR A 28 -5.90 -7.69 3.78
CA THR A 28 -6.31 -9.06 4.08
C THR A 28 -6.61 -9.80 2.77
N LEU A 29 -6.67 -11.12 2.84
CA LEU A 29 -7.05 -11.93 1.68
C LEU A 29 -8.45 -11.59 1.17
N GLU A 30 -9.41 -11.42 2.09
CA GLU A 30 -10.78 -11.02 1.75
C GLU A 30 -10.80 -9.70 1.00
N GLN A 31 -10.06 -8.70 1.50
CA GLN A 31 -9.92 -7.41 0.84
C GLN A 31 -9.32 -7.55 -0.56
N ALA A 32 -8.23 -8.32 -0.71
CA ALA A 32 -7.57 -8.53 -2.00
C ALA A 32 -8.48 -9.20 -3.03
N LEU A 33 -9.31 -10.16 -2.62
CA LEU A 33 -10.30 -10.78 -3.50
C LEU A 33 -11.37 -9.76 -3.96
N LEU A 34 -11.85 -8.91 -3.04
CA LEU A 34 -12.81 -7.85 -3.39
C LEU A 34 -12.20 -6.82 -4.36
N TYR A 35 -10.92 -6.50 -4.20
CA TYR A 35 -10.20 -5.58 -5.09
C TYR A 35 -9.99 -6.21 -6.47
N ASN A 36 -9.61 -7.48 -6.53
CA ASN A 36 -9.41 -8.21 -7.78
C ASN A 36 -10.72 -8.42 -8.57
N ASP A 37 -11.86 -8.52 -7.87
CA ASP A 37 -13.19 -8.55 -8.49
C ASP A 37 -13.64 -7.18 -9.06
N GLY A 38 -12.84 -6.12 -8.90
CA GLY A 38 -13.16 -4.79 -9.40
C GLY A 38 -14.24 -4.07 -8.61
N LYS A 39 -14.53 -4.49 -7.37
CA LYS A 39 -15.56 -3.84 -6.52
C LYS A 39 -15.12 -2.48 -5.97
N PHE A 40 -13.83 -2.18 -6.04
CA PHE A 40 -13.24 -0.92 -5.59
C PHE A 40 -12.29 -0.42 -6.68
N SER A 41 -12.22 0.91 -6.86
CA SER A 41 -11.22 1.51 -7.73
C SER A 41 -9.83 1.44 -7.09
N ASP A 42 -8.79 1.53 -7.90
CA ASP A 42 -7.41 1.55 -7.40
C ASP A 42 -7.15 2.72 -6.44
N ALA A 43 -7.75 3.89 -6.70
CA ALA A 43 -7.72 5.02 -5.77
C ALA A 43 -8.29 4.64 -4.40
N GLU A 44 -9.41 3.91 -4.36
CA GLU A 44 -10.04 3.46 -3.11
C GLU A 44 -9.22 2.37 -2.41
N VAL A 45 -8.53 1.51 -3.17
CA VAL A 45 -7.54 0.57 -2.60
C VAL A 45 -6.41 1.36 -1.93
N CYS A 46 -5.86 2.37 -2.61
CA CYS A 46 -4.81 3.22 -2.06
C CYS A 46 -5.27 3.93 -0.77
N ARG A 47 -6.47 4.55 -0.77
CA ARG A 47 -7.07 5.19 0.42
C ARG A 47 -7.19 4.25 1.61
N ARG A 48 -7.47 2.97 1.39
CA ARG A 48 -7.68 2.02 2.50
C ARG A 48 -6.39 1.57 3.17
N HIS A 49 -5.27 1.62 2.45
CA HIS A 49 -4.04 0.97 2.89
C HIS A 49 -2.88 1.93 3.11
N ILE A 50 -2.80 3.03 2.36
CA ILE A 50 -1.74 4.01 2.55
C ILE A 50 -2.05 4.90 3.75
N ASN A 51 -1.05 5.06 4.61
CA ASN A 51 -1.13 5.84 5.85
C ASN A 51 0.09 6.73 6.08
N GLY A 52 0.97 6.83 5.09
CA GLY A 52 2.10 7.74 5.11
C GLY A 52 2.72 7.89 3.72
N TRP A 53 3.46 8.97 3.52
CA TRP A 53 4.37 9.13 2.39
C TRP A 53 5.64 9.86 2.84
N THR A 54 6.68 9.81 2.01
CA THR A 54 7.87 10.64 2.12
C THR A 54 8.35 11.05 0.73
N GLY A 55 8.94 12.24 0.62
CA GLY A 55 9.47 12.77 -0.64
C GLY A 55 8.42 13.30 -1.62
N VAL A 56 7.16 13.46 -1.20
CA VAL A 56 6.13 14.18 -1.97
C VAL A 56 6.42 15.66 -1.89
N LYS A 57 6.51 16.34 -3.04
CA LYS A 57 6.62 17.78 -3.13
C LYS A 57 5.28 18.43 -3.44
N GLU A 58 5.14 19.72 -3.15
CA GLU A 58 3.91 20.45 -3.50
C GLU A 58 3.65 20.45 -5.01
N SER A 59 4.70 20.52 -5.83
CA SER A 59 4.66 20.36 -7.29
C SER A 59 4.18 18.98 -7.76
N ASP A 60 4.34 17.94 -6.94
CA ASP A 60 3.77 16.62 -7.24
C ASP A 60 2.26 16.59 -7.00
N LEU A 61 1.71 17.52 -6.21
CA LEU A 61 0.31 17.57 -5.80
C LEU A 61 -0.51 18.55 -6.64
N ILE A 62 0.03 19.74 -6.91
CA ILE A 62 -0.67 20.86 -7.55
C ILE A 62 0.19 21.38 -8.69
N GLU A 63 -0.42 21.63 -9.85
CA GLU A 63 0.28 22.25 -10.98
C GLU A 63 0.83 23.63 -10.58
N GLY A 64 2.13 23.84 -10.77
CA GLY A 64 2.81 25.08 -10.37
C GLY A 64 3.19 25.16 -8.88
N GLY A 65 3.04 24.07 -8.13
CA GLY A 65 3.51 23.98 -6.75
C GLY A 65 5.04 24.10 -6.60
N SER A 66 5.52 24.25 -5.37
CA SER A 66 6.94 24.38 -5.07
C SER A 66 7.68 23.03 -4.99
N ASP A 67 9.01 23.09 -4.90
CA ASP A 67 9.89 21.92 -4.62
C ASP A 67 9.94 21.54 -3.13
N VAL A 68 9.11 22.17 -2.29
CA VAL A 68 9.06 21.90 -0.85
C VAL A 68 8.36 20.59 -0.58
N GLU A 69 8.96 19.75 0.26
CA GLU A 69 8.34 18.49 0.70
C GLU A 69 7.09 18.75 1.55
N VAL A 70 6.06 17.96 1.30
CA VAL A 70 4.76 18.04 1.95
C VAL A 70 4.60 16.85 2.89
N ASP A 71 4.40 17.14 4.18
CA ASP A 71 4.13 16.11 5.17
C ASP A 71 2.84 15.36 4.86
N PHE A 72 2.82 14.06 5.20
CA PHE A 72 1.62 13.26 5.01
C PHE A 72 0.49 13.75 5.91
N SER A 73 -0.65 14.02 5.28
CA SER A 73 -1.92 14.19 5.96
C SER A 73 -2.94 13.27 5.32
N ARG A 74 -3.72 12.58 6.15
CA ARG A 74 -4.77 11.68 5.67
C ARG A 74 -5.77 12.40 4.78
N ALA A 75 -6.20 13.59 5.19
CA ALA A 75 -7.15 14.40 4.42
C ALA A 75 -6.56 14.80 3.06
N LEU A 76 -5.29 15.22 3.04
CA LEU A 76 -4.60 15.60 1.81
C LEU A 76 -4.47 14.39 0.86
N PHE A 77 -4.08 13.24 1.39
CA PHE A 77 -3.96 12.02 0.59
C PHE A 77 -5.30 11.62 -0.04
N ASP A 78 -6.40 11.70 0.69
CA ASP A 78 -7.73 11.30 0.20
C ASP A 78 -8.21 12.15 -0.98
N GLU A 79 -7.89 13.46 -0.97
CA GLU A 79 -8.13 14.39 -2.08
C GLU A 79 -7.22 14.06 -3.27
N VAL A 80 -5.90 14.03 -3.03
CA VAL A 80 -4.87 13.88 -4.08
C VAL A 80 -4.98 12.55 -4.81
N ILE A 81 -5.19 11.45 -4.09
CA ILE A 81 -5.21 10.11 -4.69
C ILE A 81 -6.40 9.93 -5.64
N GLY A 82 -7.44 10.78 -5.54
CA GLY A 82 -8.54 10.80 -6.51
C GLY A 82 -8.14 11.35 -7.88
N GLU A 83 -7.14 12.23 -7.93
CA GLU A 83 -6.70 12.90 -9.16
C GLU A 83 -5.39 12.33 -9.71
N LYS A 84 -4.59 11.66 -8.87
CA LYS A 84 -3.28 11.10 -9.22
C LYS A 84 -3.35 9.69 -9.80
N ALA A 85 -3.96 9.58 -10.99
CA ALA A 85 -4.09 8.31 -11.70
C ALA A 85 -2.74 7.64 -12.00
N GLU A 86 -1.66 8.41 -12.15
CA GLU A 86 -0.31 7.90 -12.37
C GLU A 86 0.27 7.12 -11.18
N TRP A 87 -0.26 7.32 -9.96
CA TRP A 87 0.23 6.61 -8.76
C TRP A 87 -0.43 5.25 -8.57
N TRP A 88 -1.66 5.09 -9.04
CA TRP A 88 -2.45 3.88 -8.86
C TRP A 88 -1.77 2.59 -9.36
N PRO A 89 -1.24 2.52 -10.60
CA PRO A 89 -0.69 1.28 -11.13
C PRO A 89 0.56 0.81 -10.38
N GLU A 90 1.24 1.70 -9.67
CA GLU A 90 2.42 1.35 -8.88
C GLU A 90 2.05 0.92 -7.44
N ILE A 91 0.93 1.41 -6.91
CA ILE A 91 0.53 1.19 -5.50
C ILE A 91 -0.46 0.04 -5.34
N ALA A 92 -1.59 0.09 -6.07
CA ALA A 92 -2.68 -0.84 -5.86
C ALA A 92 -2.30 -2.31 -6.15
N PRO A 93 -1.57 -2.63 -7.25
CA PRO A 93 -1.13 -3.99 -7.49
C PRO A 93 -0.23 -4.55 -6.39
N VAL A 94 0.68 -3.73 -5.83
CA VAL A 94 1.57 -4.16 -4.75
C VAL A 94 0.78 -4.56 -3.49
N ILE A 95 -0.27 -3.80 -3.16
CA ILE A 95 -1.17 -4.13 -2.04
C ILE A 95 -1.90 -5.46 -2.27
N ILE A 96 -2.41 -5.68 -3.49
CA ILE A 96 -3.20 -6.85 -3.86
C ILE A 96 -2.30 -8.10 -3.93
N GLU A 97 -1.16 -8.01 -4.61
CA GLU A 97 -0.24 -9.11 -4.83
C GLU A 97 0.47 -9.57 -3.54
N ASP A 98 0.81 -8.65 -2.62
CA ASP A 98 1.37 -9.05 -1.32
C ASP A 98 0.37 -9.93 -0.55
N ALA A 99 -0.93 -9.62 -0.62
CA ALA A 99 -1.96 -10.42 0.02
C ALA A 99 -2.16 -11.78 -0.67
N LEU A 100 -2.24 -11.80 -2.01
CA LEU A 100 -2.43 -13.04 -2.79
C LEU A 100 -1.23 -13.98 -2.71
N SER A 101 0.00 -13.46 -2.78
CA SER A 101 1.24 -14.27 -2.73
C SER A 101 1.44 -14.99 -1.39
N ARG A 102 0.71 -14.62 -0.33
CA ARG A 102 0.74 -15.33 0.96
C ARG A 102 -0.05 -16.62 0.95
N LEU A 103 -1.05 -16.76 0.07
CA LEU A 103 -1.77 -18.03 -0.11
C LEU A 103 -0.80 -19.15 -0.50
N THR A 104 0.06 -18.86 -1.47
CA THR A 104 1.03 -19.83 -1.99
C THR A 104 2.11 -20.12 -0.97
N LYS A 105 2.61 -19.10 -0.26
CA LYS A 105 3.63 -19.25 0.80
C LYS A 105 3.12 -20.00 2.03
N ARG A 106 1.87 -19.80 2.47
CA ARG A 106 1.27 -20.55 3.59
C ARG A 106 1.11 -22.03 3.26
N SER A 107 0.57 -22.35 2.08
CA SER A 107 0.39 -23.73 1.64
C SER A 107 1.71 -24.49 1.50
N ALA A 108 2.80 -23.79 1.12
CA ALA A 108 4.14 -24.38 1.06
C ALA A 108 4.73 -24.65 2.46
N ASN A 109 4.46 -23.80 3.46
CA ASN A 109 5.01 -23.96 4.80
C ASN A 109 4.29 -25.06 5.60
N THR A 110 2.98 -25.24 5.40
CA THR A 110 2.21 -26.33 6.04
C THR A 110 2.68 -27.71 5.56
N LYS A 111 3.16 -27.85 4.31
CA LYS A 111 3.71 -29.11 3.80
C LYS A 111 5.04 -29.50 4.46
N LYS A 112 5.88 -28.53 4.85
CA LYS A 112 7.14 -28.81 5.57
C LYS A 112 6.94 -29.19 7.05
N SER A 113 5.83 -28.76 7.65
CA SER A 113 5.52 -29.02 9.07
C SER A 113 4.92 -30.40 9.35
N LYS A 114 4.52 -31.17 8.32
CA LYS A 114 3.91 -32.50 8.47
C LYS A 114 4.90 -33.67 8.26
N THR A 115 6.19 -33.39 8.20
CA THR A 115 7.26 -34.39 7.99
C THR A 115 8.33 -34.33 9.10
N GLY A 116 7.91 -33.98 10.31
CA GLY A 116 8.75 -34.02 11.52
C GLY A 116 8.10 -34.87 12.58
#